data_AF-A0AAE7I4F2-F1
#
_entry.id   AF-A0AAE7I4F2-F1
#
_cell.length_a   1.000
_cell.length_b   1.000
_cell.length_c   1.000
_cell.angle_alpha   90.00
_cell.angle_beta   90.00
_cell.angle_gamma   90.00
#
_symmetry.space_group_name_H-M   'P 1'
#
loop_
_entity.id
_entity.type
_entity.pdbx_description
1 polymer ?
#
loop_
_entity_poly.entity_id
_entity_poly.type
_entity_poly.pdbx_seq_one_letter_code
_entity_poly.pdbx_strand_id
1 'polypeptide(L)'
;MTQPLYLVGPRGCGKTTTGMALAKAIDFQFVDTDRWLQSHVQMTVAEIVEREGWEGFRAQETSALQAVTAPATVVATGGGIILTEFNRHYMRSHGVVIYLSAPVSVLVDRLEATPEEGLRPTLTGKPLTEEVQEVLAQRDVLYREAAHYIVDATHKPAQVVEDILEILAQAAPRLQGGVYT
;
A
#
# COMPACT_ATOMS: atom_id res chain seq x y z
N MET A 1 18.69 2.54 7.89
CA MET A 1 18.03 3.47 6.95
C MET A 1 16.98 4.24 7.72
N THR A 2 16.77 5.54 7.44
CA THR A 2 15.67 6.34 8.03
C THR A 2 14.61 6.71 7.00
N GLN A 3 14.73 6.21 5.77
CA GLN A 3 13.76 6.48 4.71
C GLN A 3 12.42 5.80 5.01
N PRO A 4 11.28 6.43 4.65
CA PRO A 4 9.99 5.78 4.75
C PRO A 4 9.89 4.52 3.89
N LEU A 5 9.09 3.56 4.36
CA LEU A 5 8.74 2.35 3.63
C LEU A 5 7.28 2.45 3.19
N TYR A 6 7.01 2.39 1.89
CA TYR A 6 5.66 2.40 1.34
C TYR A 6 5.21 0.98 1.03
N LEU A 7 4.12 0.53 1.64
CA LEU A 7 3.49 -0.75 1.32
C LEU A 7 2.36 -0.53 0.32
N VAL A 8 2.53 -1.03 -0.89
CA VAL A 8 1.53 -0.98 -1.96
C VAL A 8 0.96 -2.38 -2.23
N GLY A 9 -0.23 -2.44 -2.83
CA GLY A 9 -0.87 -3.69 -3.26
C GLY A 9 -2.39 -3.64 -3.14
N PRO A 10 -3.09 -4.64 -3.70
CA PRO A 10 -4.56 -4.69 -3.72
C PRO A 10 -5.15 -4.81 -2.31
N ARG A 11 -6.46 -4.59 -2.17
CA ARG A 11 -7.16 -4.89 -0.91
C ARG A 11 -7.01 -6.37 -0.57
N GLY A 12 -6.95 -6.71 0.71
CA GLY A 12 -6.75 -8.10 1.17
C GLY A 12 -5.29 -8.59 1.17
N CYS A 13 -4.32 -7.85 0.61
CA CYS A 13 -2.92 -8.29 0.62
C CYS A 13 -2.20 -8.08 1.97
N GLY A 14 -2.88 -7.52 2.98
CA GLY A 14 -2.33 -7.43 4.35
C GLY A 14 -1.42 -6.24 4.64
N LYS A 15 -1.50 -5.14 3.88
CA LYS A 15 -0.70 -3.91 4.09
C LYS A 15 -0.74 -3.40 5.53
N THR A 16 -1.93 -3.24 6.11
CA THR A 16 -2.08 -2.70 7.47
C THR A 16 -1.48 -3.65 8.50
N THR A 17 -1.80 -4.95 8.44
CA THR A 17 -1.29 -5.95 9.37
C THR A 17 0.22 -6.12 9.28
N THR A 18 0.75 -6.27 8.06
CA THR A 18 2.19 -6.41 7.80
C THR A 18 2.92 -5.12 8.15
N GLY A 19 2.36 -3.96 7.81
CA GLY A 19 2.98 -2.67 8.08
C GLY A 19 3.08 -2.35 9.56
N MET A 20 2.06 -2.65 10.36
CA MET A 20 2.13 -2.50 11.82
C MET A 20 3.20 -3.42 12.43
N ALA A 21 3.24 -4.68 11.99
CA ALA A 21 4.23 -5.64 12.48
C ALA A 21 5.66 -5.25 12.07
N LEU A 22 5.85 -4.83 10.82
CA LEU A 22 7.13 -4.35 10.29
C LEU A 22 7.61 -3.12 11.05
N ALA A 23 6.75 -2.11 11.21
CA ALA A 23 7.08 -0.88 11.91
C ALA A 23 7.55 -1.18 13.35
N LYS A 24 6.85 -2.07 14.06
CA LYS A 24 7.28 -2.52 15.38
C LYS A 24 8.63 -3.23 15.37
N ALA A 25 8.90 -4.06 14.37
CA ALA A 25 10.15 -4.82 14.29
C ALA A 25 11.38 -3.94 14.04
N ILE A 26 11.21 -2.78 13.38
CA ILE A 26 12.31 -1.86 13.04
C ILE A 26 12.28 -0.52 13.80
N ASP A 27 11.41 -0.42 14.82
CA ASP A 27 11.20 0.79 15.64
C ASP A 27 10.80 2.04 14.82
N PHE A 28 9.89 1.85 13.87
CA PHE A 28 9.33 2.91 13.02
C PHE A 28 7.90 3.26 13.45
N GLN A 29 7.45 4.44 13.05
CA GLN A 29 6.04 4.80 13.10
C GLN A 29 5.26 4.03 12.03
N PHE A 30 3.97 3.78 12.27
CA PHE A 30 3.07 3.22 11.27
C PHE A 30 1.94 4.21 10.97
N VAL A 31 1.69 4.45 9.67
CA VAL A 31 0.56 5.26 9.20
C VAL A 31 -0.13 4.56 8.04
N ASP A 32 -1.45 4.71 7.96
CA ASP A 32 -2.28 4.19 6.87
C ASP A 32 -2.97 5.38 6.18
N THR A 33 -2.76 5.53 4.87
CA THR A 33 -3.30 6.69 4.12
C THR A 33 -4.82 6.71 4.11
N ASP A 34 -5.48 5.55 4.08
CA ASP A 34 -6.95 5.48 4.07
C ASP A 34 -7.49 5.91 5.44
N ARG A 35 -6.84 5.48 6.53
CA ARG A 35 -7.20 5.91 7.89
C ARG A 35 -6.93 7.40 8.12
N TRP A 36 -5.81 7.91 7.60
CA TRP A 36 -5.49 9.33 7.67
C TRP A 36 -6.52 10.17 6.90
N LEU A 37 -6.88 9.76 5.70
CA LEU A 37 -7.86 10.47 4.88
C LEU A 37 -9.25 10.48 5.54
N GLN A 38 -9.67 9.36 6.13
CA GLN A 38 -10.93 9.29 6.89
C GLN A 38 -10.95 10.23 8.10
N SER A 39 -9.85 10.37 8.82
CA SER A 39 -9.80 11.26 10.00
C SER A 39 -9.76 12.75 9.63
N HIS A 40 -9.31 13.11 8.42
CA HIS A 40 -9.15 14.50 8.00
C HIS A 40 -10.29 15.02 7.13
N VAL A 41 -10.87 14.19 6.26
CA VAL A 41 -11.89 14.64 5.29
C VAL A 41 -13.31 14.56 5.88
N GLN A 42 -13.50 13.82 7.00
CA GLN A 42 -14.81 13.60 7.66
C GLN A 42 -15.94 13.21 6.68
N MET A 43 -15.57 12.57 5.57
CA MET A 43 -16.47 12.09 4.53
C MET A 43 -16.06 10.70 4.10
N THR A 44 -17.05 9.91 3.73
CA THR A 44 -16.86 8.62 3.08
C THR A 44 -16.32 8.80 1.68
N VAL A 45 -15.72 7.74 1.13
CA VAL A 45 -15.26 7.73 -0.27
C VAL A 45 -16.43 8.01 -1.23
N ALA A 46 -17.63 7.50 -0.91
CA ALA A 46 -18.82 7.72 -1.73
C ALA A 46 -19.21 9.20 -1.79
N GLU A 47 -19.21 9.90 -0.65
CA GLU A 47 -19.52 11.33 -0.57
C GLU A 47 -18.47 12.19 -1.30
N ILE A 48 -17.18 11.86 -1.17
CA ILE A 48 -16.11 12.57 -1.91
C ILE A 48 -16.30 12.39 -3.42
N VAL A 49 -16.57 11.16 -3.88
CA VAL A 49 -16.77 10.88 -5.30
C VAL A 49 -18.05 11.51 -5.83
N GLU A 50 -19.13 11.56 -5.05
CA GLU A 50 -20.36 12.26 -5.42
C GLU A 50 -20.14 13.76 -5.60
N ARG A 51 -19.35 14.38 -4.71
CA ARG A 51 -19.10 15.83 -4.74
C ARG A 51 -18.02 16.26 -5.73
N GLU A 52 -16.92 15.52 -5.80
CA GLU A 52 -15.68 15.93 -6.47
C GLU A 52 -15.25 14.96 -7.59
N GLY A 53 -16.01 13.89 -7.81
CA GLY A 53 -15.65 12.82 -8.72
C GLY A 53 -14.45 12.01 -8.26
N TRP A 54 -14.07 11.03 -9.09
CA TRP A 54 -12.88 10.21 -8.83
C TRP A 54 -11.59 11.02 -8.89
N GLU A 55 -11.53 12.07 -9.71
CA GLU A 55 -10.36 12.94 -9.79
C GLU A 55 -10.11 13.67 -8.45
N GLY A 56 -11.16 14.23 -7.84
CA GLY A 56 -11.07 14.85 -6.51
C GLY A 56 -10.62 13.85 -5.45
N PHE A 57 -11.19 12.64 -5.43
CA PHE A 57 -10.74 11.60 -4.51
C PHE A 57 -9.25 11.27 -4.71
N ARG A 58 -8.74 11.21 -5.94
CA ARG A 58 -7.31 10.97 -6.22
C ARG A 58 -6.42 12.13 -5.78
N ALA A 59 -6.90 13.37 -5.86
CA ALA A 59 -6.19 14.53 -5.32
C ALA A 59 -6.09 14.47 -3.79
N GLN A 60 -7.16 14.04 -3.10
CA GLN A 60 -7.13 13.79 -1.65
C GLN A 60 -6.19 12.64 -1.27
N GLU A 61 -6.19 11.54 -2.04
CA GLU A 61 -5.28 10.40 -1.85
C GLU A 61 -3.81 10.83 -1.98
N THR A 62 -3.52 11.70 -2.95
CA THR A 62 -2.19 12.32 -3.15
C THR A 62 -1.80 13.22 -1.98
N SER A 63 -2.73 14.04 -1.50
CA SER A 63 -2.49 14.94 -0.37
C SER A 63 -2.23 14.15 0.92
N ALA A 64 -2.97 13.07 1.14
CA ALA A 64 -2.75 12.14 2.25
C ALA A 64 -1.36 11.50 2.18
N LEU A 65 -0.95 11.00 1.00
CA LEU A 65 0.38 10.42 0.80
C LEU A 65 1.51 11.38 1.18
N GLN A 66 1.40 12.63 0.73
CA GLN A 66 2.40 13.67 1.03
C GLN A 66 2.41 14.01 2.53
N ALA A 67 1.24 14.14 3.14
CA ALA A 67 1.11 14.51 4.55
C ALA A 67 1.66 13.45 5.52
N VAL A 68 1.52 12.16 5.18
CA VAL A 68 2.00 11.05 6.04
C VAL A 68 3.44 10.64 5.76
N THR A 69 4.06 11.19 4.72
CA THR A 69 5.44 10.86 4.35
C THR A 69 6.41 11.51 5.34
N ALA A 70 7.08 10.69 6.12
CA ALA A 70 8.07 11.11 7.11
C ALA A 70 9.20 10.08 7.24
N PRO A 71 10.41 10.49 7.69
CA PRO A 71 11.46 9.55 8.07
C PRO A 71 10.99 8.53 9.12
N ALA A 72 11.63 7.36 9.14
CA ALA A 72 11.37 6.28 10.09
C ALA A 72 9.87 5.91 10.20
N THR A 73 9.18 5.83 9.05
CA THR A 73 7.74 5.55 8.97
C THR A 73 7.45 4.45 7.96
N VAL A 74 6.59 3.51 8.32
CA VAL A 74 5.96 2.54 7.41
C VAL A 74 4.58 3.07 7.03
N VAL A 75 4.37 3.32 5.75
CA VAL A 75 3.15 3.87 5.18
C VAL A 75 2.39 2.78 4.43
N ALA A 76 1.27 2.32 4.98
CA ALA A 76 0.30 1.52 4.23
C ALA A 76 -0.53 2.44 3.34
N THR A 77 -0.61 2.14 2.04
CA THR A 77 -1.35 2.97 1.09
C THR A 77 -2.71 2.37 0.72
N GLY A 78 -3.64 3.21 0.28
CA GLY A 78 -4.85 2.75 -0.41
C GLY A 78 -4.50 1.96 -1.67
N GLY A 79 -5.32 0.97 -2.03
CA GLY A 79 -5.09 0.16 -3.24
C GLY A 79 -5.27 0.95 -4.56
N GLY A 80 -5.81 2.17 -4.49
CA GLY A 80 -5.96 3.07 -5.63
C GLY A 80 -4.79 4.02 -5.84
N ILE A 81 -3.89 4.15 -4.85
CA ILE A 81 -2.77 5.11 -4.83
C ILE A 81 -1.94 5.05 -6.12
N ILE A 82 -1.86 3.84 -6.68
CA ILE A 82 -1.00 3.47 -7.79
C ILE A 82 -1.51 3.99 -9.14
N LEU A 83 -2.80 4.33 -9.23
CA LEU A 83 -3.43 4.81 -10.45
C LEU A 83 -2.91 6.20 -10.84
N THR A 84 -2.56 7.02 -9.84
CA THR A 84 -1.95 8.33 -10.07
C THR A 84 -0.45 8.16 -10.32
N GLU A 85 0.01 8.51 -11.52
CA GLU A 85 1.42 8.41 -11.90
C GLU A 85 2.34 9.22 -10.98
N PHE A 86 1.91 10.43 -10.59
CA PHE A 86 2.64 11.26 -9.65
C PHE A 86 2.92 10.51 -8.34
N ASN A 87 1.94 9.78 -7.78
CA ASN A 87 2.11 9.04 -6.53
C ASN A 87 3.15 7.93 -6.66
N ARG A 88 3.19 7.22 -7.81
CA ARG A 88 4.21 6.20 -8.07
C ARG A 88 5.61 6.80 -8.02
N HIS A 89 5.81 7.91 -8.73
CA HIS A 89 7.10 8.62 -8.76
C HIS A 89 7.47 9.18 -7.39
N TYR A 90 6.51 9.81 -6.70
CA TYR A 90 6.71 10.40 -5.39
C TYR A 90 7.17 9.37 -4.36
N MET A 91 6.51 8.21 -4.26
CA MET A 91 6.91 7.15 -3.33
C MET A 91 8.32 6.64 -3.62
N ARG A 92 8.67 6.47 -4.91
CA ARG A 92 10.01 6.01 -5.32
C ARG A 92 11.10 7.02 -5.00
N SER A 93 10.82 8.32 -5.11
CA SER A 93 11.81 9.36 -4.84
C SER A 93 11.98 9.70 -3.36
N HIS A 94 11.01 9.35 -2.51
CA HIS A 94 11.02 9.70 -1.07
C HIS A 94 11.25 8.50 -0.14
N GLY A 95 11.25 7.27 -0.65
CA GLY A 95 11.45 6.10 0.20
C GLY A 95 11.54 4.79 -0.57
N VAL A 96 11.32 3.68 0.13
CA VAL A 96 11.37 2.34 -0.44
C VAL A 96 9.96 1.82 -0.67
N VAL A 97 9.61 1.48 -1.91
CA VAL A 97 8.30 0.93 -2.27
C VAL A 97 8.35 -0.59 -2.27
N ILE A 98 7.49 -1.21 -1.46
CA ILE A 98 7.36 -2.66 -1.33
C ILE A 98 5.96 -3.05 -1.79
N TYR A 99 5.87 -3.84 -2.84
CA TYR A 99 4.62 -4.41 -3.31
C TYR A 99 4.36 -5.75 -2.62
N LEU A 100 3.27 -5.81 -1.84
CA LEU A 100 2.73 -7.05 -1.27
C LEU A 100 1.84 -7.75 -2.30
N SER A 101 2.41 -8.74 -3.00
CA SER A 101 1.73 -9.48 -4.06
C SER A 101 1.04 -10.72 -3.50
N ALA A 102 -0.19 -10.99 -3.94
CA ALA A 102 -0.91 -12.21 -3.61
C ALA A 102 -1.87 -12.56 -4.76
N PRO A 103 -2.11 -13.86 -5.01
CA PRO A 103 -3.05 -14.31 -6.03
C PRO A 103 -4.49 -13.97 -5.64
N VAL A 104 -5.36 -13.85 -6.66
CA VAL A 104 -6.79 -13.52 -6.50
C VAL A 104 -7.47 -14.39 -5.44
N SER A 105 -7.23 -15.70 -5.45
CA SER A 105 -7.81 -16.63 -4.47
C SER A 105 -7.53 -16.22 -3.03
N VAL A 106 -6.26 -15.93 -2.71
CA VAL A 106 -5.86 -15.52 -1.34
C VAL A 106 -6.46 -14.17 -0.96
N LEU A 107 -6.58 -13.24 -1.92
CA LEU A 107 -7.20 -11.93 -1.68
C LEU A 107 -8.69 -12.09 -1.37
N VAL A 108 -9.40 -12.92 -2.16
CA VAL A 108 -10.82 -13.21 -1.97
C VAL A 108 -11.05 -13.89 -0.62
N ASP A 109 -10.33 -14.97 -0.32
CA ASP A 109 -10.47 -15.71 0.94
C ASP A 109 -10.34 -14.78 2.16
N ARG A 110 -9.38 -13.85 2.12
CA ARG A 110 -9.15 -12.87 3.20
C ARG A 110 -10.25 -11.83 3.31
N LEU A 111 -10.77 -11.35 2.17
CA LEU A 111 -11.85 -10.37 2.13
C LEU A 111 -13.17 -10.99 2.60
N GLU A 112 -13.42 -12.26 2.28
CA GLU A 112 -14.59 -13.02 2.77
C GLU A 112 -14.49 -13.33 4.27
N ALA A 113 -13.29 -13.68 4.77
CA ALA A 113 -13.07 -13.98 6.18
C ALA A 113 -13.12 -12.72 7.08
N THR A 114 -12.98 -11.53 6.51
CA THR A 114 -13.06 -10.26 7.25
C THR A 114 -13.86 -9.24 6.45
N PRO A 115 -15.21 -9.38 6.40
CA PRO A 115 -16.06 -8.43 5.72
C PRO A 115 -15.94 -7.08 6.43
N GLU A 116 -15.40 -6.06 5.77
CA GLU A 116 -15.44 -4.71 6.30
C GLU A 116 -16.86 -4.17 6.18
N GLU A 117 -17.66 -4.32 7.24
CA GLU A 117 -18.99 -3.72 7.34
C GLU A 117 -18.90 -2.20 7.10
N GLY A 118 -19.52 -1.73 6.00
CA GLY A 118 -19.73 -0.31 5.72
C GLY A 118 -18.63 0.42 4.95
N LEU A 119 -17.47 -0.18 4.65
CA LEU A 119 -16.36 0.60 4.09
C LEU A 119 -16.30 0.73 2.58
N ARG A 120 -16.99 -0.12 1.80
CA ARG A 120 -17.32 0.12 0.37
C ARG A 120 -18.30 -0.98 -0.09
N PRO A 121 -19.56 -0.67 -0.48
CA PRO A 121 -20.39 -1.65 -1.18
C PRO A 121 -19.65 -2.15 -2.44
N THR A 122 -19.97 -3.37 -2.90
CA THR A 122 -19.53 -3.84 -4.23
C THR A 122 -19.92 -2.77 -5.25
N LEU A 123 -18.94 -2.03 -5.77
CA LEU A 123 -19.19 -0.87 -6.64
C LEU A 123 -19.79 -1.29 -7.99
N THR A 124 -19.90 -2.60 -8.24
CA THR A 124 -20.26 -3.18 -9.54
C THR A 124 -21.41 -4.19 -9.49
N GLY A 125 -21.85 -4.64 -8.30
CA GLY A 125 -22.82 -5.74 -8.17
C GLY A 125 -22.31 -7.12 -8.63
N LYS A 126 -21.03 -7.24 -8.99
CA LYS A 126 -20.39 -8.49 -9.44
C LYS A 126 -19.96 -9.38 -8.26
N PRO A 127 -19.73 -10.69 -8.49
CA PRO A 127 -19.07 -11.54 -7.51
C PRO A 127 -17.71 -10.95 -7.09
N LEU A 128 -17.39 -11.03 -5.80
CA LEU A 128 -16.15 -10.48 -5.24
C LEU A 128 -14.90 -10.96 -5.98
N THR A 129 -14.86 -12.25 -6.35
CA THR A 129 -13.76 -12.84 -7.13
C THR A 129 -13.55 -12.15 -8.47
N GLU A 130 -14.62 -11.84 -9.19
CA GLU A 130 -14.55 -11.17 -10.48
C GLU A 130 -14.04 -9.73 -10.31
N GLU A 131 -14.56 -9.00 -9.31
CA GLU A 131 -14.11 -7.64 -9.00
C GLU A 131 -12.62 -7.59 -8.63
N VAL A 132 -12.16 -8.50 -7.76
CA VAL A 132 -10.75 -8.59 -7.37
C VAL A 132 -9.88 -8.94 -8.58
N GLN A 133 -10.32 -9.86 -9.43
CA GLN A 133 -9.60 -10.27 -10.62
C GLN A 133 -9.45 -9.10 -11.62
N GLU A 134 -10.53 -8.38 -11.91
CA GLU A 134 -10.51 -7.22 -12.82
C GLU A 134 -9.61 -6.10 -12.29
N VAL A 135 -9.75 -5.77 -11.00
CA VAL A 135 -8.93 -4.75 -10.35
C VAL A 135 -7.45 -5.12 -10.38
N LEU A 136 -7.13 -6.38 -10.07
CA LEU A 136 -5.73 -6.83 -10.05
C LEU A 136 -5.14 -6.87 -11.45
N ALA A 137 -5.88 -7.35 -12.46
CA ALA A 137 -5.44 -7.37 -13.85
C ALA A 137 -5.08 -5.97 -14.38
N GLN A 138 -5.84 -4.93 -13.97
CA GLN A 138 -5.56 -3.55 -14.35
C GLN A 138 -4.39 -2.93 -13.58
N ARG A 139 -4.20 -3.30 -12.30
CA ARG A 139 -3.27 -2.60 -11.40
C ARG A 139 -1.94 -3.32 -11.16
N ASP A 140 -1.83 -4.61 -11.45
CA ASP A 140 -0.61 -5.41 -11.19
C ASP A 140 0.62 -4.82 -11.88
N VAL A 141 0.50 -4.43 -13.15
CA VAL A 141 1.60 -3.78 -13.89
C VAL A 141 2.06 -2.50 -13.19
N LEU A 142 1.12 -1.67 -12.72
CA LEU A 142 1.42 -0.42 -12.06
C LEU A 142 2.06 -0.65 -10.67
N TYR A 143 1.62 -1.67 -9.93
CA TYR A 143 2.26 -2.05 -8.67
C TYR A 143 3.72 -2.49 -8.88
N ARG A 144 3.96 -3.30 -9.91
CA ARG A 144 5.30 -3.78 -10.26
C ARG A 144 6.21 -2.62 -10.70
N GLU A 145 5.70 -1.70 -11.51
CA GLU A 145 6.45 -0.50 -11.94
C GLU A 145 6.82 0.40 -10.76
N ALA A 146 5.92 0.59 -9.79
CA ALA A 146 6.22 1.39 -8.61
C ALA A 146 7.19 0.73 -7.64
N ALA A 147 7.17 -0.59 -7.53
CA ALA A 147 7.93 -1.34 -6.52
C ALA A 147 9.45 -1.23 -6.72
N HIS A 148 10.18 -1.07 -5.61
CA HIS A 148 11.58 -1.45 -5.53
C HIS A 148 11.71 -2.94 -5.24
N TYR A 149 10.81 -3.47 -4.41
CA TYR A 149 10.77 -4.88 -4.02
C TYR A 149 9.36 -5.43 -4.12
N ILE A 150 9.24 -6.68 -4.56
CA ILE A 150 7.98 -7.42 -4.61
C ILE A 150 8.13 -8.57 -3.61
N VAL A 151 7.17 -8.67 -2.68
CA VAL A 151 7.16 -9.68 -1.63
C VAL A 151 5.88 -10.49 -1.74
N ASP A 152 6.02 -11.81 -1.63
CA ASP A 152 4.88 -12.73 -1.57
C ASP A 152 4.15 -12.57 -0.24
N ALA A 153 2.93 -12.04 -0.32
CA ALA A 153 2.07 -11.79 0.82
C ALA A 153 1.07 -12.93 1.10
N THR A 154 1.26 -14.11 0.51
CA THR A 154 0.46 -15.32 0.80
C THR A 154 0.76 -15.90 2.17
N HIS A 155 1.98 -15.72 2.67
CA HIS A 155 2.40 -16.22 3.98
C HIS A 155 1.76 -15.48 5.16
N LYS A 156 1.98 -15.99 6.37
CA LYS A 156 1.58 -15.33 7.61
C LYS A 156 2.33 -13.99 7.76
N PRO A 157 1.72 -12.96 8.38
CA PRO A 157 2.36 -11.65 8.52
C PRO A 157 3.78 -11.67 9.09
N ALA A 158 4.07 -12.56 10.04
CA ALA A 158 5.42 -12.70 10.61
C ALA A 158 6.46 -13.09 9.55
N GLN A 159 6.14 -14.07 8.70
CA GLN A 159 7.03 -14.49 7.61
C GLN A 159 7.20 -13.37 6.58
N VAL A 160 6.11 -12.70 6.20
CA VAL A 160 6.19 -11.57 5.24
C VAL A 160 7.08 -10.45 5.79
N VAL A 161 7.03 -10.19 7.10
CA VAL A 161 7.93 -9.22 7.75
C VAL A 161 9.38 -9.70 7.69
N GLU A 162 9.66 -10.96 8.02
CA GLU A 162 11.00 -11.55 7.91
C GLU A 162 11.56 -11.42 6.48
N ASP A 163 10.77 -11.78 5.47
CA ASP A 163 11.14 -11.68 4.06
C ASP A 163 11.48 -10.23 3.67
N ILE A 164 10.70 -9.25 4.15
CA ILE A 164 10.98 -7.82 3.95
C ILE A 164 12.31 -7.42 4.60
N LEU A 165 12.54 -7.84 5.85
CA LEU A 165 13.76 -7.49 6.59
C LEU A 165 15.01 -8.07 5.92
N GLU A 166 14.95 -9.30 5.43
CA GLU A 166 16.04 -9.93 4.68
C GLU A 166 16.37 -9.16 3.40
N ILE A 167 15.35 -8.78 2.64
CA ILE A 167 15.53 -7.97 1.41
C ILE A 167 16.19 -6.62 1.74
N LEU A 168 15.71 -5.93 2.78
CA LEU A 168 16.26 -4.64 3.19
C LEU A 168 17.70 -4.74 3.70
N ALA A 169 18.04 -5.82 4.42
CA ALA A 169 19.38 -6.08 4.90
C ALA A 169 20.37 -6.33 3.75
N GLN A 170 19.95 -7.06 2.70
CA GLN A 170 20.77 -7.32 1.51
C GLN A 170 20.96 -6.08 0.63
N ALA A 171 20.04 -5.12 0.69
CA ALA A 171 20.14 -3.85 -0.03
C ALA A 171 21.09 -2.85 0.65
N ALA A 172 21.20 -2.88 1.98
CA ALA A 172 22.06 -1.98 2.76
C ALA A 172 23.56 -1.97 2.38
N PRO A 173 24.24 -3.11 2.09
CA PRO A 173 25.67 -3.10 1.74
C PRO A 173 25.99 -2.47 0.37
N ARG A 174 25.00 -2.19 -0.50
CA ARG A 174 25.24 -1.59 -1.82
C ARG A 174 25.27 -0.06 -1.84
N LEU A 175 24.85 0.61 -0.76
CA LEU A 175 24.78 2.08 -0.70
C LEU A 175 25.99 2.75 -0.02
N GLN A 176 26.94 1.97 0.52
CA GLN A 176 28.17 2.49 1.14
C GLN A 176 29.41 2.46 0.23
N GLY A 177 29.26 2.03 -1.04
CA GLY A 177 30.36 1.87 -2.00
C GLY A 177 30.75 3.11 -2.81
N GLY A 178 30.29 4.31 -2.45
CA GLY A 178 30.68 5.57 -3.09
C GLY A 178 31.96 6.13 -2.49
N VAL A 179 33.11 5.50 -2.77
CA VAL A 179 34.42 6.10 -2.52
C VAL A 179 34.63 7.22 -3.53
N TYR A 180 34.56 8.47 -3.08
CA TYR A 180 35.18 9.58 -3.79
C TYR A 180 36.50 9.90 -3.10
N THR A 181 37.60 9.51 -3.76
CA THR A 181 38.90 10.17 -3.67
C THR A 181 38.80 11.64 -4.09
#